data_AF-A0A2W7NHZ3-F1
#
_entry.id   AF-A0A2W7NHZ3-F1
#
_cell.length_a   1.000
_cell.length_b   1.000
_cell.length_c   1.000
_cell.angle_alpha   90.00
_cell.angle_beta   90.00
_cell.angle_gamma   90.00
#
_symmetry.space_group_name_H-M   'P 1'
#
loop_
_entity.id
_entity.type
_entity.pdbx_description
1 polymer ?
#
loop_
_entity_poly.entity_id
_entity_poly.type
_entity_poly.pdbx_seq_one_letter_code
_entity_poly.pdbx_strand_id
1 'polypeptide(L)' 'MSIANAMTFIKNVETNKSLRKACYACKSKDELLAMLAGQKMAFSQFEFDEAVNVMLFKCQSYEQADSVKQTEVWFSLFR' A
#
# COMPACT_ATOMS: atom_id res chain seq x y z
N MET A 1 4.87 -12.13 -6.78
CA MET A 1 5.27 -10.73 -6.57
C MET A 1 4.75 -9.99 -7.76
N SER A 2 3.80 -9.08 -7.55
CA SER A 2 3.06 -8.42 -8.63
C SER A 2 2.64 -7.03 -8.20
N ILE A 3 2.80 -6.05 -9.09
CA ILE A 3 2.24 -4.70 -8.98
C ILE A 3 0.73 -4.76 -8.70
N ALA A 4 0.03 -5.81 -9.17
CA ALA A 4 -1.39 -6.02 -8.87
C ALA A 4 -1.67 -6.22 -7.37
N ASN A 5 -0.77 -6.87 -6.63
CA ASN A 5 -0.89 -7.03 -5.18
C ASN A 5 -0.70 -5.69 -4.47
N ALA A 6 0.28 -4.89 -4.90
CA ALA A 6 0.49 -3.55 -4.37
C ALA A 6 -0.71 -2.63 -4.64
N MET A 7 -1.27 -2.66 -5.85
CA MET A 7 -2.51 -1.94 -6.18
C MET A 7 -3.69 -2.39 -5.32
N THR A 8 -3.81 -3.69 -5.08
CA THR A 8 -4.85 -4.28 -4.22
C THR A 8 -4.67 -3.83 -2.77
N PHE A 9 -3.43 -3.78 -2.29
CA PHE A 9 -3.11 -3.28 -0.95
C PHE A 9 -3.52 -1.82 -0.77
N ILE A 10 -3.12 -0.93 -1.67
CA ILE A 10 -3.42 0.50 -1.58
C ILE A 10 -4.95 0.76 -1.56
N LYS A 11 -5.73 -0.01 -2.32
CA LYS A 11 -7.21 0.09 -2.29
C LYS A 11 -7.82 -0.46 -1.00
N ASN A 12 -7.23 -1.52 -0.45
CA ASN A 12 -7.77 -2.21 0.72
C ASN A 12 -7.33 -1.58 2.04
N VAL A 13 -6.19 -0.92 2.12
CA VAL A 13 -5.67 -0.39 3.39
C VAL A 13 -6.55 0.74 3.95
N GLU A 14 -7.23 1.50 3.09
CA GLU A 14 -8.18 2.52 3.52
C GLU A 14 -9.53 1.94 3.97
N THR A 15 -10.03 0.92 3.26
CA THR A 15 -11.37 0.35 3.46
C THR A 15 -11.41 -0.77 4.50
N ASN A 16 -10.33 -1.55 4.60
CA ASN A 16 -10.23 -2.69 5.50
C ASN A 16 -9.55 -2.29 6.82
N LYS A 17 -10.39 -1.98 7.82
CA LYS A 17 -9.93 -1.62 9.17
C LYS A 17 -9.02 -2.66 9.82
N SER A 18 -9.28 -3.95 9.58
CA SER A 18 -8.46 -5.03 10.15
C SER A 18 -7.07 -5.05 9.53
N LEU A 19 -6.97 -4.89 8.21
CA LEU A 19 -5.69 -4.77 7.51
C LEU A 19 -4.92 -3.54 7.99
N ARG A 20 -5.58 -2.39 8.10
CA ARG A 20 -4.96 -1.15 8.59
C ARG A 20 -4.43 -1.30 10.01
N LYS A 21 -5.21 -1.91 10.91
CA LYS A 21 -4.78 -2.20 12.29
C LYS A 21 -3.57 -3.15 12.34
N ALA A 22 -3.56 -4.18 11.49
CA ALA A 22 -2.41 -5.08 11.36
C ALA A 22 -1.16 -4.33 10.87
N CYS A 23 -1.31 -3.42 9.90
CA CYS A 23 -0.20 -2.59 9.42
C CYS A 23 0.35 -1.67 10.51
N TYR A 24 -0.51 -1.08 11.36
CA TYR A 24 -0.07 -0.26 12.49
C TYR A 24 0.63 -1.04 13.60
N ALA A 25 0.46 -2.37 13.65
CA ALA A 25 1.20 -3.20 14.59
C ALA A 25 2.64 -3.45 14.14
N CYS A 26 2.95 -3.29 12.85
CA CYS A 26 4.29 -3.40 12.30
C CYS A 26 5.12 -2.18 12.70
N LYS A 27 6.35 -2.41 13.16
CA LYS A 27 7.27 -1.36 13.62
C LYS A 27 8.29 -0.96 12.57
N SER A 28 8.52 -1.81 11.59
CA SER A 28 9.42 -1.56 10.46
C SER A 28 8.76 -1.89 9.14
N LYS A 29 9.36 -1.38 8.08
CA LYS A 29 8.93 -1.67 6.72
C LYS A 29 9.05 -3.16 6.37
N ASP A 30 10.12 -3.81 6.82
CA ASP A 30 10.33 -5.24 6.62
C ASP A 30 9.27 -6.09 7.31
N GLU A 31 8.87 -5.73 8.54
CA GLU A 31 7.77 -6.41 9.24
C GLU A 31 6.44 -6.28 8.49
N LEU A 32 6.18 -5.10 7.92
CA LEU A 32 4.98 -4.86 7.13
C LEU A 32 4.98 -5.70 5.84
N LEU A 33 6.09 -5.73 5.11
CA LEU A 33 6.23 -6.55 3.90
C LEU A 33 6.13 -8.05 4.21
N ALA A 34 6.72 -8.51 5.32
CA ALA A 34 6.60 -9.90 5.77
C ALA A 34 5.16 -10.26 6.16
N MET A 35 4.45 -9.38 6.86
CA MET A 35 3.04 -9.56 7.21
C MET A 35 2.16 -9.65 5.95
N LEU A 36 2.40 -8.77 4.98
CA LEU A 36 1.69 -8.77 3.70
C LEU A 36 1.98 -10.03 2.87
N ALA A 37 3.22 -10.53 2.91
CA ALA A 37 3.58 -11.80 2.28
C ALA A 37 2.79 -12.97 2.89
N GLY A 38 2.62 -13.00 4.22
CA GLY A 38 1.78 -13.97 4.92
C GLY A 38 0.30 -13.91 4.53
N GLN A 39 -0.20 -12.73 4.14
CA GLN A 39 -1.57 -12.54 3.65
C GLN A 39 -1.75 -12.76 2.14
N LYS A 40 -0.76 -13.39 1.47
CA LYS A 40 -0.71 -13.57 0.00
C LYS A 40 -0.70 -12.26 -0.80
N MET A 41 -0.36 -11.15 -0.16
CA MET A 41 -0.20 -9.83 -0.77
C MET A 41 1.28 -9.45 -0.83
N ALA A 42 2.16 -10.38 -1.19
CA ALA A 42 3.59 -10.11 -1.32
C ALA A 42 3.87 -9.16 -2.49
N PHE A 43 4.54 -8.05 -2.19
CA PHE A 43 5.12 -7.09 -3.14
C PHE A 43 6.39 -6.48 -2.55
N SER A 44 7.23 -5.92 -3.40
CA SER A 44 8.46 -5.19 -3.06
C SER A 44 8.22 -3.68 -3.01
N GLN A 45 9.19 -2.94 -2.45
CA GLN A 45 9.17 -1.48 -2.47
C GLN A 45 8.97 -0.91 -3.87
N PHE A 46 9.74 -1.42 -4.83
CA PHE A 46 9.70 -0.94 -6.20
C PHE A 46 8.31 -1.15 -6.84
N GLU A 47 7.71 -2.31 -6.61
CA GLU A 47 6.35 -2.61 -7.11
C GLU A 47 5.28 -1.73 -6.44
N PHE A 48 5.49 -1.32 -5.19
CA PHE A 48 4.63 -0.36 -4.52
C PHE A 48 4.71 1.02 -5.17
N ASP A 49 5.93 1.52 -5.41
CA ASP A 49 6.14 2.83 -6.03
C ASP A 49 5.60 2.85 -7.47
N GLU A 50 5.78 1.76 -8.22
CA GLU A 50 5.14 1.60 -9.54
C GLU A 50 3.61 1.56 -9.44
N ALA A 51 3.04 0.84 -8.47
CA ALA A 51 1.60 0.77 -8.28
C ALA A 51 1.00 2.14 -7.95
N VAL A 52 1.67 2.94 -7.11
CA VAL A 52 1.29 4.33 -6.80
C VAL A 52 1.25 5.15 -8.08
N ASN A 53 2.33 5.14 -8.88
CA ASN A 53 2.40 5.88 -10.13
C ASN A 53 1.31 5.46 -11.13
N VAL A 54 1.09 4.16 -11.30
CA VAL A 54 0.05 3.62 -12.18
C VAL A 54 -1.35 4.03 -11.71
N MET A 55 -1.61 4.04 -10.41
CA MET A 55 -2.92 4.47 -9.89
C MET A 55 -3.12 5.96 -10.02
N LEU A 56 -2.11 6.79 -9.71
CA LEU A 56 -2.17 8.23 -9.91
C LEU A 56 -2.43 8.60 -11.37
N PHE A 57 -1.80 7.90 -12.32
CA PHE A 57 -2.06 8.08 -13.74
C PHE A 57 -3.50 7.71 -14.14
N LYS A 58 -4.12 6.76 -13.43
CA LYS A 58 -5.50 6.31 -13.68
C LYS A 58 -6.57 7.12 -12.93
N CYS A 59 -6.20 7.91 -11.92
CA CYS A 59 -7.12 8.70 -11.14
C CYS A 59 -7.85 9.72 -12.04
N GLN A 60 -9.18 9.76 -11.95
CA GLN A 60 -10.01 10.69 -12.71
C GLN A 60 -10.46 11.89 -11.85
N SER A 61 -10.24 11.84 -10.54
CA SER A 61 -10.55 12.92 -9.60
C SER A 61 -9.37 13.20 -8.65
N TYR A 62 -9.34 14.44 -8.14
CA TYR A 62 -8.37 14.86 -7.13
C TYR A 62 -8.49 14.06 -5.82
N GLU A 63 -9.70 13.73 -5.40
CA GLU A 63 -9.94 12.95 -4.18
C GLU A 63 -9.30 11.56 -4.26
N GLN A 64 -9.42 10.89 -5.43
CA GLN A 64 -8.78 9.59 -5.64
C GLN A 64 -7.25 9.70 -5.62
N ALA A 65 -6.71 10.75 -6.23
CA ALA A 65 -5.27 10.98 -6.23
C ALA A 65 -4.75 11.30 -4.82
N ASP A 66 -5.53 12.04 -4.02
CA ASP A 66 -5.18 12.38 -2.64
C ASP A 66 -5.12 11.12 -1.76
N SER A 67 -6.12 10.25 -1.81
CA SER A 67 -6.10 8.96 -1.10
C SER A 67 -4.88 8.10 -1.42
N VAL A 68 -4.49 8.01 -2.71
CA VAL A 68 -3.30 7.26 -3.13
C VAL A 68 -2.03 7.89 -2.58
N LYS A 69 -1.89 9.23 -2.65
CA LYS A 69 -0.74 9.95 -2.08
C LYS A 69 -0.66 9.85 -0.57
N GLN A 70 -1.79 9.91 0.14
CA GLN A 70 -1.82 9.71 1.59
C GLN A 70 -1.29 8.32 1.97
N THR A 71 -1.64 7.30 1.18
CA THR A 71 -1.15 5.94 1.38
C THR A 71 0.36 5.83 1.13
N GLU A 72 0.86 6.47 0.06
CA GLU A 72 2.30 6.56 -0.24
C GLU A 72 3.08 7.21 0.90
N VAL A 73 2.63 8.39 1.35
CA VAL A 73 3.25 9.11 2.47
C VAL A 73 3.23 8.25 3.73
N TRP A 74 2.08 7.68 4.08
CA TRP A 74 1.97 6.80 5.25
C TRP A 74 2.93 5.61 5.16
N PHE A 75 3.07 4.99 3.99
CA PHE A 75 3.97 3.86 3.78
C PHE A 75 5.45 4.27 3.89
N SER A 76 5.80 5.50 3.50
CA SER A 76 7.15 6.06 3.68
C SER A 76 7.51 6.39 5.13
N LEU A 77 6.52 6.50 6.03
CA LEU A 77 6.77 6.76 7.46
C LEU A 77 7.30 5.53 8.20
N PHE A 78 7.16 4.33 7.64
CA PHE A 78 7.80 3.14 8.19
C PHE A 78 9.31 3.18 7.90
N ARG A 79 10.10 3.22 8.97
CA ARG A 79 11.56 3.12 8.91
C ARG A 79 12.03 1.72 8.56
#